data_AF-A0A0R3Q6H5-F1
#
_entry.id   AF-A0A0R3Q6H5-F1
#
_cell.length_a   1.000
_cell.length_b   1.000
_cell.length_c   1.000
_cell.angle_alpha   90.00
_cell.angle_beta   90.00
_cell.angle_gamma   90.00
#
_symmetry.space_group_name_H-M   'P 1'
#
loop_
_entity.id
_entity.type
_entity.pdbx_description
1 polymer ?
#
loop_
_entity_poly.entity_id
_entity_poly.type
_entity_poly.pdbx_seq_one_letter_code
_entity_poly.pdbx_strand_id
1 'polypeptide(L)'
;MTRGSALIEAMLKQWPVGLFRMCAPQVRLTGRYLSLGHQSQSAVLSKVTVESYPRIYVETWEPVAPTIIYTKYHLVDYSCALLRHFGAQQVQVDLPWRILTTLLPSSAEWPQNSVELMDLVAKLSPHISILGETLFLVSDESHRRALAQKLLHLPE
;
A
#
# COMPACT_ATOMS: atom_id res chain seq x y z
N MET A 1 -8.49 -24.29 8.30
CA MET A 1 -7.52 -23.23 7.94
C MET A 1 -7.85 -21.98 8.72
N THR A 2 -6.90 -21.44 9.50
CA THR A 2 -7.09 -20.20 10.26
C THR A 2 -7.12 -19.01 9.29
N ARG A 3 -8.00 -18.02 9.52
CA ARG A 3 -8.20 -16.83 8.67
C ARG A 3 -6.91 -16.14 8.22
N GLY A 4 -5.87 -16.15 9.06
CA GLY A 4 -4.56 -15.58 8.75
C GLY A 4 -3.80 -16.30 7.63
N SER A 5 -3.92 -17.62 7.51
CA SER A 5 -3.25 -18.39 6.45
C SER A 5 -3.81 -18.05 5.06
N ALA A 6 -5.12 -17.85 4.96
CA ALA A 6 -5.78 -17.47 3.70
C ALA A 6 -5.43 -16.03 3.29
N LEU A 7 -5.29 -15.13 4.28
CA LEU A 7 -4.86 -13.74 4.05
C LEU A 7 -3.44 -13.70 3.48
N ILE A 8 -2.48 -14.36 4.15
CA ILE A 8 -1.09 -14.43 3.72
C ILE A 8 -0.97 -15.06 2.33
N GLU A 9 -1.76 -16.09 2.04
CA GLU A 9 -1.76 -16.73 0.72
C GLU A 9 -2.31 -15.80 -0.38
N ALA A 10 -3.39 -15.06 -0.12
CA ALA A 10 -3.90 -14.04 -1.03
C ALA A 10 -2.87 -12.91 -1.24
N MET A 11 -2.17 -12.51 -0.18
CA MET A 11 -1.08 -11.52 -0.24
C MET A 11 0.08 -12.00 -1.11
N LEU A 12 0.52 -13.25 -0.96
CA LEU A 12 1.59 -13.82 -1.77
C LEU A 12 1.19 -13.99 -3.23
N LYS A 13 -0.10 -14.23 -3.52
CA LYS A 13 -0.63 -14.37 -4.88
C LYS A 13 -0.80 -13.02 -5.58
N GLN A 14 -1.25 -11.98 -4.88
CA GLN A 14 -1.53 -10.67 -5.47
C GLN A 14 -0.36 -9.69 -5.35
N TRP A 15 0.38 -9.72 -4.25
CA TRP A 15 1.38 -8.71 -3.92
C TRP A 15 2.52 -9.26 -3.03
N PRO A 16 3.30 -10.24 -3.51
CA PRO A 16 4.34 -10.90 -2.71
C PRO A 16 5.43 -9.90 -2.28
N VAL A 17 5.87 -9.02 -3.17
CA VAL A 17 6.91 -8.01 -2.87
C VAL A 17 6.42 -6.99 -1.84
N GLY A 18 5.15 -6.62 -1.88
CA GLY A 18 4.50 -5.77 -0.89
C GLY A 18 4.51 -6.33 0.50
N LEU A 19 4.06 -7.57 0.65
CA LEU A 19 4.10 -8.29 1.93
C LEU A 19 5.51 -8.25 2.53
N PHE A 20 6.53 -8.56 1.74
CA PHE A 20 7.92 -8.55 2.22
C PHE A 20 8.40 -7.15 2.63
N ARG A 21 8.06 -6.10 1.88
CA ARG A 21 8.51 -4.74 2.19
C ARG A 21 7.79 -4.12 3.38
N MET A 22 6.49 -4.34 3.44
CA MET A 22 5.63 -3.86 4.51
C MET A 22 5.95 -4.53 5.86
N CYS A 23 6.29 -5.83 5.85
CA CYS A 23 6.67 -6.56 7.06
C CYS A 23 8.18 -6.51 7.39
N ALA A 24 9.02 -6.10 6.45
CA ALA A 24 10.47 -6.02 6.63
C ALA A 24 11.07 -4.87 5.78
N PRO A 25 10.92 -3.60 6.20
CA PRO A 25 11.43 -2.43 5.47
C PRO A 25 12.96 -2.45 5.27
N GLN A 26 13.67 -3.22 6.08
CA GLN A 26 15.09 -3.50 5.94
C GLN A 26 15.42 -4.44 4.76
N VAL A 27 14.44 -5.11 4.14
CA VAL A 27 14.69 -6.01 3.01
C VAL A 27 14.60 -5.24 1.69
N ARG A 28 15.68 -5.27 0.90
CA ARG A 28 15.77 -4.68 -0.45
C ARG A 28 15.82 -5.78 -1.51
N LEU A 29 15.02 -5.62 -2.56
CA LEU A 29 15.04 -6.50 -3.73
C LEU A 29 15.82 -5.85 -4.88
N THR A 30 16.90 -6.48 -5.32
CA THR A 30 17.73 -6.03 -6.45
C THR A 30 17.75 -7.12 -7.52
N GLY A 31 17.15 -6.89 -8.69
CA GLY A 31 16.89 -7.96 -9.65
C GLY A 31 16.05 -9.07 -9.02
N ARG A 32 16.60 -10.29 -8.93
CA ARG A 32 15.96 -11.45 -8.26
C ARG A 32 16.50 -11.71 -6.84
N TYR A 33 17.32 -10.82 -6.29
CA TYR A 33 18.04 -11.04 -5.04
C TYR A 33 17.47 -10.20 -3.91
N LEU A 34 17.23 -10.85 -2.76
CA LEU A 34 16.85 -10.20 -1.50
C LEU A 34 18.11 -9.91 -0.67
N SER A 35 18.18 -8.70 -0.12
CA SER A 35 19.30 -8.24 0.72
C SER A 35 18.79 -7.42 1.91
N LEU A 36 19.55 -7.39 3.00
CA LEU A 36 19.24 -6.49 4.11
C LEU A 36 19.93 -5.14 3.89
N GLY A 37 19.19 -4.04 4.03
CA GLY A 37 19.63 -2.68 3.71
C GLY A 37 20.78 -2.15 4.55
N HIS A 38 21.05 -2.75 5.71
CA HIS A 38 22.21 -2.45 6.56
C HIS A 38 23.49 -3.20 6.14
N GLN A 39 23.41 -4.18 5.24
CA GLN A 39 24.58 -4.89 4.72
C GLN A 39 25.10 -4.25 3.44
N SER A 40 26.40 -4.41 3.18
CA SER A 40 27.04 -3.95 1.95
C SER A 40 26.35 -4.58 0.73
N GLN A 41 25.76 -3.75 -0.13
CA GLN A 41 25.03 -4.18 -1.33
C GLN A 41 25.95 -4.51 -2.51
N SER A 42 27.27 -4.33 -2.37
CA SER A 42 28.23 -4.48 -3.48
C SER A 42 28.25 -5.90 -4.07
N ALA A 43 28.13 -6.94 -3.24
CA ALA A 43 28.12 -8.33 -3.69
C ALA A 43 26.79 -8.73 -4.38
N VAL A 44 25.70 -8.06 -4.04
CA VAL A 44 24.39 -8.30 -4.67
C VAL A 44 24.32 -7.55 -6.00
N LEU A 45 24.81 -6.31 -6.03
CA LEU A 45 24.90 -5.50 -7.24
C LEU A 45 25.83 -6.13 -8.28
N SER A 46 26.96 -6.73 -7.88
CA SER A 46 27.84 -7.42 -8.81
C SER A 46 27.17 -8.64 -9.46
N LYS A 47 26.45 -9.46 -8.68
CA LYS A 47 25.67 -10.60 -9.20
C LYS A 47 24.58 -10.15 -10.17
N VAL A 48 23.83 -9.10 -9.82
CA VAL A 48 22.77 -8.55 -10.68
C VAL A 48 23.34 -8.00 -11.99
N THR A 49 24.50 -7.35 -11.92
CA THR A 49 25.19 -6.82 -13.10
C THR A 49 25.63 -7.94 -14.05
N VAL A 50 26.15 -9.05 -13.51
CA VAL A 50 26.52 -10.24 -14.29
C VAL A 50 25.29 -10.87 -14.96
N GLU A 51 24.16 -10.91 -14.26
CA GLU A 51 22.94 -11.51 -14.79
C GLU A 51 22.22 -10.65 -15.85
N SER A 52 22.66 -9.41 -16.10
CA SER A 52 22.06 -8.49 -17.08
C SER A 52 20.54 -8.25 -16.89
N TYR A 53 20.01 -8.52 -15.69
CA TYR A 53 18.63 -8.20 -15.33
C TYR A 53 18.58 -6.78 -14.76
N PRO A 54 17.93 -5.81 -15.44
CA PRO A 54 17.98 -4.44 -14.99
C PRO A 54 16.89 -4.15 -13.94
N ARG A 55 17.22 -3.15 -13.12
CA ARG A 55 16.37 -2.36 -12.21
C ARG A 55 16.15 -2.98 -10.84
N ILE A 56 16.71 -2.28 -9.85
CA ILE A 56 16.32 -2.31 -8.44
C ILE A 56 14.78 -2.26 -8.42
N TYR A 57 14.13 -3.35 -7.98
CA TYR A 57 12.68 -3.42 -7.77
C TYR A 57 12.35 -2.76 -6.42
N VAL A 58 12.73 -1.50 -6.27
CA VAL A 58 12.01 -0.64 -5.33
C VAL A 58 10.90 -0.05 -6.16
N GLU A 59 9.71 -0.66 -6.08
CA GLU A 59 8.52 0.06 -6.53
C GLU A 59 8.50 1.40 -5.77
N THR A 60 8.68 2.48 -6.53
CA THR A 60 8.92 3.85 -6.04
C THR A 60 7.65 4.53 -5.55
N TRP A 61 6.52 3.81 -5.53
CA TRP A 61 5.25 4.43 -5.22
C TRP A 61 5.10 4.68 -3.71
N GLU A 62 5.66 3.84 -2.83
CA GLU A 62 5.59 4.05 -1.37
C GLU A 62 6.47 5.23 -0.93
N PRO A 63 5.91 6.29 -0.30
CA PRO A 63 6.70 7.45 0.11
C PRO A 63 7.57 7.16 1.34
N VAL A 64 7.08 6.34 2.28
CA VAL A 64 7.74 5.96 3.55
C VAL A 64 7.31 4.56 3.99
N ALA A 65 8.02 3.93 4.92
CA ALA A 65 7.58 2.65 5.49
C ALA A 65 6.37 2.85 6.43
N PRO A 66 5.36 1.95 6.45
CA PRO A 66 4.19 2.06 7.33
C PRO A 66 4.52 2.19 8.82
N THR A 67 5.56 1.49 9.28
CA THR A 67 6.00 1.45 10.69
C THR A 67 6.60 2.77 11.20
N ILE A 68 6.75 3.78 10.34
CA ILE A 68 7.26 5.11 10.71
C ILE A 68 6.24 6.23 10.44
N ILE A 69 4.98 5.87 10.17
CA ILE A 69 3.89 6.84 9.97
C ILE A 69 3.36 7.27 11.33
N TYR A 70 3.89 8.38 11.85
CA TYR A 70 3.46 8.98 13.12
C TYR A 70 2.65 10.27 12.96
N THR A 71 2.54 10.80 11.74
CA THR A 71 1.86 12.07 11.46
C THR A 71 0.69 11.86 10.51
N LYS A 72 -0.35 12.70 10.67
CA LYS A 72 -1.51 12.71 9.77
C LYS A 72 -1.09 12.99 8.32
N TYR A 73 -0.08 13.84 8.15
CA TYR A 73 0.49 14.15 6.83
C TYR A 73 1.08 12.90 6.16
N HIS A 74 1.96 12.15 6.85
CA HIS A 74 2.52 10.91 6.30
C HIS A 74 1.44 9.86 6.02
N LEU A 75 0.42 9.77 6.88
CA LEU A 75 -0.69 8.86 6.67
C LEU A 75 -1.46 9.19 5.38
N VAL A 76 -1.82 10.47 5.19
CA VAL A 76 -2.52 10.93 3.98
C VAL A 76 -1.66 10.72 2.73
N ASP A 77 -0.37 11.06 2.78
CA ASP A 77 0.55 10.92 1.64
C ASP A 77 0.71 9.46 1.23
N TYR A 78 0.94 8.56 2.20
CA TYR A 78 1.00 7.12 1.96
C TYR A 78 -0.31 6.59 1.37
N SER A 79 -1.45 6.99 1.91
CA SER A 79 -2.76 6.59 1.38
C SER A 79 -3.01 7.08 -0.05
N CYS A 80 -2.59 8.30 -0.39
CA CYS A 80 -2.69 8.80 -1.75
C CYS A 80 -1.82 7.98 -2.71
N ALA A 81 -0.60 7.63 -2.29
CA ALA A 81 0.28 6.80 -3.09
C ALA A 81 -0.26 5.38 -3.29
N LEU A 82 -0.83 4.78 -2.25
CA LEU A 82 -1.50 3.49 -2.29
C LEU A 82 -2.66 3.52 -3.30
N LEU A 83 -3.52 4.54 -3.22
CA LEU A 83 -4.63 4.69 -4.17
C LEU A 83 -4.14 4.88 -5.61
N ARG A 84 -3.11 5.71 -5.87
CA ARG A 84 -2.54 5.86 -7.21
C ARG A 84 -2.01 4.56 -7.79
N HIS A 85 -1.44 3.70 -6.94
CA HIS A 85 -0.83 2.46 -7.38
C HIS A 85 -1.87 1.34 -7.58
N PHE A 86 -2.79 1.16 -6.64
CA PHE A 86 -3.77 0.06 -6.66
C PHE A 86 -5.13 0.43 -7.25
N GLY A 87 -5.35 1.71 -7.57
CA GLY A 87 -6.64 2.21 -8.00
C GLY A 87 -7.60 2.41 -6.84
N ALA A 88 -8.89 2.54 -7.16
CA ALA A 88 -9.95 2.70 -6.16
C ALA A 88 -10.02 1.48 -5.24
N GLN A 89 -10.27 1.70 -3.94
CA GLN A 89 -10.19 0.63 -2.94
C GLN A 89 -11.49 0.42 -2.18
N GLN A 90 -12.00 -0.81 -2.12
CA GLN A 90 -13.17 -1.19 -1.34
C GLN A 90 -12.85 -1.32 0.14
N VAL A 91 -13.66 -0.67 0.97
CA VAL A 91 -13.41 -0.41 2.38
C VAL A 91 -13.34 -1.69 3.24
N GLN A 92 -14.13 -2.71 2.90
CA GLN A 92 -14.19 -3.97 3.66
C GLN A 92 -13.33 -5.10 3.05
N VAL A 93 -13.07 -5.03 1.75
CA VAL A 93 -12.53 -6.16 0.99
C VAL A 93 -11.02 -6.02 0.81
N ASP A 94 -10.55 -4.79 0.63
CA ASP A 94 -9.24 -4.61 0.04
C ASP A 94 -8.11 -4.85 1.03
N LEU A 95 -7.18 -5.64 0.52
CA LEU A 95 -6.06 -6.20 1.26
C LEU A 95 -5.05 -5.13 1.71
N PRO A 96 -4.67 -4.13 0.88
CA PRO A 96 -3.68 -3.12 1.26
C PRO A 96 -4.01 -2.37 2.56
N TRP A 97 -5.27 -2.03 2.79
CA TRP A 97 -5.70 -1.26 3.98
C TRP A 97 -5.65 -2.06 5.27
N ARG A 98 -6.04 -3.35 5.22
CA ARG A 98 -5.95 -4.26 6.38
C ARG A 98 -4.50 -4.50 6.80
N ILE A 99 -3.60 -4.51 5.82
CA ILE A 99 -2.17 -4.66 6.08
C ILE A 99 -1.60 -3.36 6.65
N LEU A 100 -1.94 -2.23 6.04
CA LEU A 100 -1.55 -0.91 6.54
C LEU A 100 -1.93 -0.75 8.02
N THR A 101 -3.18 -1.02 8.41
CA THR A 101 -3.60 -0.94 9.83
C THR A 101 -2.81 -1.84 10.76
N THR A 102 -2.40 -3.02 10.29
CA THR A 102 -1.62 -3.97 11.10
C THR A 102 -0.18 -3.48 11.35
N LEU A 103 0.35 -2.65 10.45
CA LEU A 103 1.75 -2.23 10.45
C LEU A 103 1.97 -0.81 10.95
N LEU A 104 0.90 -0.02 11.02
CA LEU A 104 0.96 1.31 11.62
C LEU A 104 1.48 1.20 13.07
N PRO A 105 2.26 2.18 13.54
CA PRO A 105 2.84 2.12 14.88
C PRO A 105 1.76 1.99 15.94
N SER A 106 1.86 0.99 16.82
CA SER A 106 0.92 0.81 17.94
C SER A 106 0.98 1.94 18.97
N SER A 107 2.10 2.67 19.01
CA SER A 107 2.26 3.87 19.84
C SER A 107 1.63 5.13 19.23
N ALA A 108 1.20 5.07 17.96
CA ALA A 108 0.43 6.14 17.34
C ALA A 108 -1.07 5.83 17.53
N GLU A 109 -1.88 6.86 17.78
CA GLU A 109 -3.33 6.75 17.98
C GLU A 109 -4.09 6.54 16.65
N TRP A 110 -3.61 5.61 15.82
CA TRP A 110 -4.27 5.25 14.57
C TRP A 110 -5.34 4.20 14.79
N PRO A 111 -6.47 4.30 14.05
CA PRO A 111 -7.46 3.23 14.04
C PRO A 111 -6.82 1.90 13.62
N GLN A 112 -7.10 0.86 14.41
CA GLN A 112 -6.64 -0.51 14.13
C GLN A 112 -7.60 -1.26 13.19
N ASN A 113 -8.76 -0.67 12.91
CA ASN A 113 -9.74 -1.14 11.95
C ASN A 113 -9.53 -0.44 10.60
N SER A 114 -9.47 -1.22 9.50
CA SER A 114 -9.23 -0.68 8.14
C SER A 114 -10.33 0.26 7.68
N VAL A 115 -11.58 0.00 8.06
CA VAL A 115 -12.73 0.86 7.74
C VAL A 115 -12.58 2.22 8.41
N GLU A 116 -12.30 2.21 9.71
CA GLU A 116 -12.11 3.45 10.49
C GLU A 116 -10.89 4.23 10.00
N LEU A 117 -9.81 3.54 9.60
CA LEU A 117 -8.64 4.19 9.02
C LEU A 117 -8.95 4.85 7.68
N MET A 118 -9.72 4.18 6.82
CA MET A 118 -10.14 4.73 5.53
C MET A 118 -11.07 5.94 5.69
N ASP A 119 -12.02 5.87 6.63
CA ASP A 119 -12.87 7.00 6.99
C ASP A 119 -12.07 8.17 7.55
N LEU A 120 -11.08 7.90 8.40
CA LEU A 120 -10.18 8.91 8.93
C LEU A 120 -9.43 9.61 7.79
N VAL A 121 -8.82 8.85 6.88
CA VAL A 121 -8.04 9.41 5.77
C VAL A 121 -8.90 10.25 4.84
N ALA A 122 -10.14 9.83 4.55
CA ALA A 122 -11.08 10.62 3.76
C ALA A 122 -11.47 11.94 4.45
N LYS A 123 -11.58 11.96 5.79
CA LYS A 123 -11.80 13.19 6.56
C LYS A 123 -10.58 14.11 6.58
N LEU A 124 -9.38 13.54 6.53
CA LEU A 124 -8.12 14.28 6.59
C LEU A 124 -7.71 14.91 5.26
N SER A 125 -8.23 14.42 4.13
CA SER A 125 -7.80 14.87 2.80
C SER A 125 -8.99 15.16 1.88
N PRO A 126 -9.13 16.39 1.35
CA PRO A 126 -10.17 16.71 0.37
C PRO A 126 -9.95 16.02 -0.98
N HIS A 127 -8.76 15.44 -1.20
CA HIS A 127 -8.46 14.68 -2.41
C HIS A 127 -8.98 13.24 -2.33
N ILE A 128 -9.46 12.78 -1.19
CA ILE A 128 -9.95 11.41 -1.00
C ILE A 128 -11.45 11.47 -0.74
N SER A 129 -12.21 10.60 -1.39
CA SER A 129 -13.67 10.54 -1.24
C SER A 129 -14.14 9.10 -1.16
N ILE A 130 -15.22 8.86 -0.42
CA ILE A 130 -15.82 7.54 -0.23
C ILE A 130 -17.19 7.52 -0.91
N LEU A 131 -17.43 6.56 -1.80
CA LEU A 131 -18.75 6.31 -2.38
C LEU A 131 -19.04 4.81 -2.49
N GLY A 132 -20.15 4.39 -1.88
CA GLY A 132 -20.60 2.99 -1.88
C GLY A 132 -19.48 2.07 -1.40
N GLU A 133 -18.94 2.38 -0.20
CA GLU A 133 -17.83 1.65 0.43
C GLU A 133 -16.56 1.55 -0.42
N THR A 134 -16.30 2.51 -1.31
CA THR A 134 -15.06 2.55 -2.10
C THR A 134 -14.40 3.91 -1.96
N LEU A 135 -13.10 3.91 -1.64
CA LEU A 135 -12.24 5.09 -1.63
C LEU A 135 -11.74 5.41 -3.03
N PHE A 136 -11.81 6.70 -3.35
CA PHE A 136 -11.33 7.28 -4.60
C PHE A 136 -10.37 8.43 -4.31
N LEU A 137 -9.32 8.55 -5.13
CA LEU A 137 -8.44 9.70 -5.15
C LEU A 137 -8.94 10.69 -6.22
N VAL A 138 -9.69 11.71 -5.82
CA VAL A 138 -10.31 12.70 -6.72
C VAL A 138 -9.29 13.51 -7.50
N SER A 139 -8.05 13.64 -7.02
CA SER A 139 -6.98 14.28 -7.77
C SER A 139 -6.49 13.44 -8.96
N ASP A 140 -6.78 12.13 -8.99
CA ASP A 140 -6.41 11.23 -10.08
C ASP A 140 -7.53 11.09 -11.12
N GLU A 141 -7.17 11.17 -12.41
CA GLU A 141 -8.15 11.13 -13.49
C GLU A 141 -8.84 9.76 -13.63
N SER A 142 -8.11 8.67 -13.45
CA SER A 142 -8.68 7.32 -13.55
C SER A 142 -9.72 7.06 -12.46
N HIS A 143 -9.43 7.52 -11.25
CA HIS A 143 -10.37 7.47 -10.13
C HIS A 143 -11.59 8.35 -10.35
N ARG A 144 -11.42 9.57 -10.90
CA ARG A 144 -12.57 10.43 -11.24
C ARG A 144 -13.49 9.76 -12.25
N ARG A 145 -12.94 9.10 -13.29
CA ARG A 145 -13.75 8.35 -14.27
C ARG A 145 -14.49 7.19 -13.60
N ALA A 146 -13.82 6.40 -12.75
CA ALA A 146 -14.45 5.31 -12.02
C ALA A 146 -15.55 5.79 -11.07
N LEU A 147 -15.33 6.91 -10.37
CA LEU A 147 -16.31 7.54 -9.50
C LEU A 147 -17.54 8.01 -10.28
N ALA A 148 -17.34 8.69 -11.41
CA ALA A 148 -18.42 9.15 -12.28
C ALA A 148 -19.27 7.98 -12.80
N GLN A 149 -18.63 6.89 -13.23
CA GLN A 149 -19.33 5.67 -13.62
C GLN A 149 -20.19 5.13 -12.48
N LYS A 150 -19.65 5.09 -11.26
CA LYS A 150 -20.40 4.59 -10.09
C LYS A 150 -21.61 5.46 -9.75
N LEU A 151 -21.48 6.79 -9.87
CA LEU A 151 -22.58 7.74 -9.66
C LEU A 151 -23.72 7.55 -10.67
N LEU A 152 -23.41 7.23 -11.92
CA LEU A 152 -24.43 6.96 -12.97
C LEU A 152 -25.28 5.72 -12.71
N HIS A 153 -24.83 4.81 -11.84
CA HIS A 153 -25.52 3.56 -11.51
C HIS A 153 -26.23 3.61 -10.14
N LEU A 154 -26.28 4.78 -9.49
CA LEU A 154 -27.05 4.93 -8.25
C LEU A 154 -28.55 5.02 -8.59
N PRO A 155 -29.41 4.30 -7.86
CA PRO A 155 -30.86 4.47 -7.99
C PRO A 155 -31.24 5.91 -7.60
N GLU A 156 -32.20 6.49 -8.34
CA GLU A 156 -32.77 7.82 -8.09
C GLU A 156 -33.39 7.95 -6.69
#